data_AF-A0AAQ4DBH4-F1
#
_entry.id   AF-A0AAQ4DBH4-F1
#
_cell.length_a   1.000
_cell.length_b   1.000
_cell.length_c   1.000
_cell.angle_alpha   90.00
_cell.angle_beta   90.00
_cell.angle_gamma   90.00
#
_symmetry.space_group_name_H-M   'P 1'
#
loop_
_entity.id
_entity.type
_entity.pdbx_description
1 polymer ?
#
loop_
_entity_poly.entity_id
_entity_poly.type
_entity_poly.pdbx_seq_one_letter_code
_entity_poly.pdbx_strand_id
1 'polypeptide(L)'
;MVLQGDFRKVSGISSEVFRQIEAVEREYDATTAAHLEAVQKRGEMVVRVLDPRCLGRAGAQAARRYAQGGTAFVEIVKRPGQTLGLYIREGDGVRTQEGVFISRIALESAVYHSGLLRVGDEILAVNLVDVRNMSLDDVVIIMSIPRRLVLAVRSKGAGGPGGRSGALPPVPPMAPERQRPPVVIVKRGVQVRGTCPP
;
A
#
# COMPACT_ATOMS: atom_id res chain seq x y z
N MET A 1 -12.02 11.33 -24.50
CA MET A 1 -11.92 10.65 -23.19
C MET A 1 -13.12 9.72 -23.09
N VAL A 2 -13.03 8.54 -23.71
CA VAL A 2 -14.12 7.56 -23.74
C VAL A 2 -13.95 6.70 -22.49
N LEU A 3 -14.58 7.10 -21.39
CA LEU A 3 -14.76 6.19 -20.26
C LEU A 3 -15.81 5.19 -20.69
N GLN A 4 -15.32 4.08 -21.24
CA GLN A 4 -16.07 2.95 -21.74
C GLN A 4 -17.11 2.53 -20.70
N GLY A 5 -18.40 2.62 -21.08
CA GLY A 5 -19.55 2.32 -20.23
C GLY A 5 -19.62 0.89 -19.71
N ASP A 6 -18.69 0.03 -20.14
CA ASP A 6 -18.65 -1.40 -19.85
C ASP A 6 -17.99 -1.75 -18.51
N PHE A 7 -17.22 -0.85 -17.88
CA PHE A 7 -16.63 -1.12 -16.55
C PHE A 7 -17.65 -1.07 -15.39
N ARG A 8 -18.85 -0.52 -15.63
CA ARG A 8 -19.87 -0.27 -14.60
C ARG A 8 -20.64 -1.52 -14.15
N LYS A 9 -20.44 -2.67 -14.80
CA LYS A 9 -21.21 -3.90 -14.53
C LYS A 9 -20.36 -5.12 -14.14
N VAL A 10 -19.04 -5.06 -14.23
CA VAL A 10 -18.20 -6.28 -14.15
C VAL A 10 -17.77 -6.62 -12.73
N SER A 11 -17.84 -5.69 -11.76
CA SER A 11 -17.31 -5.96 -10.41
C SER A 11 -18.32 -5.78 -9.26
N GLY A 12 -19.56 -5.33 -9.50
CA GLY A 12 -20.52 -5.12 -8.42
C GLY A 12 -20.26 -3.86 -7.56
N ILE A 13 -19.21 -3.10 -7.85
CA ILE A 13 -19.03 -1.75 -7.31
C ILE A 13 -20.11 -0.82 -7.89
N SER A 14 -21.03 -0.36 -7.03
CA SER A 14 -22.10 0.56 -7.43
C SER A 14 -21.55 1.88 -7.97
N SER A 15 -22.24 2.48 -8.94
CA SER A 15 -21.96 3.84 -9.45
C SER A 15 -21.87 4.92 -8.36
N GLU A 16 -22.50 4.68 -7.21
CA GLU A 16 -22.44 5.54 -6.04
C GLU A 16 -21.06 5.52 -5.36
N VAL A 17 -20.44 4.33 -5.28
CA VAL A 17 -19.10 4.16 -4.71
C VAL A 17 -18.07 4.94 -5.53
N PHE A 18 -18.16 4.86 -6.87
CA PHE A 18 -17.32 5.66 -7.76
C PHE A 18 -17.51 7.16 -7.56
N ARG A 19 -18.76 7.62 -7.48
CA ARG A 19 -19.07 9.04 -7.27
C ARG A 19 -18.53 9.54 -5.92
N GLN A 20 -18.60 8.72 -4.88
CA GLN A 20 -18.06 9.05 -3.57
C GLN A 20 -16.53 9.14 -3.59
N ILE A 21 -15.85 8.22 -4.26
CA ILE A 21 -14.39 8.25 -4.44
C ILE A 21 -13.98 9.55 -5.17
N GLU A 22 -14.62 9.86 -6.30
CA GLU A 22 -14.33 11.08 -7.06
C GLU A 22 -14.58 12.37 -6.25
N ALA A 23 -15.60 12.38 -5.38
CA ALA A 23 -15.88 13.52 -4.52
C ALA A 23 -14.74 13.76 -3.51
N VAL A 24 -14.26 12.69 -2.86
CA VAL A 24 -13.13 12.76 -1.91
C VAL A 24 -11.81 13.12 -2.61
N GLU A 25 -11.66 12.76 -3.89
CA GLU A 25 -10.51 13.17 -4.69
C GLU A 25 -10.52 14.63 -5.10
N ARG A 26 -11.69 15.28 -5.19
CA ARG A 26 -11.81 16.70 -5.54
C ARG A 26 -11.70 17.64 -4.34
N GLU A 27 -12.02 17.16 -3.15
CA GLU A 27 -11.94 17.93 -1.92
C GLU A 27 -10.59 17.69 -1.21
N TYR A 28 -9.63 18.60 -1.42
CA TYR A 28 -8.30 18.47 -0.83
C TYR A 28 -7.68 19.82 -0.44
N ASP A 29 -6.89 19.81 0.63
CA ASP A 29 -6.18 20.98 1.15
C ASP A 29 -4.96 21.35 0.29
N ALA A 30 -4.44 22.56 0.52
CA ALA A 30 -3.23 23.08 -0.13
C ALA A 30 -2.03 22.12 -0.04
N THR A 31 -1.87 21.41 1.07
CA THR A 31 -0.78 20.44 1.25
C THR A 31 -0.92 19.23 0.33
N THR A 32 -2.15 18.71 0.16
CA THR A 32 -2.41 17.62 -0.78
C THR A 32 -2.22 18.09 -2.22
N ALA A 33 -2.62 19.33 -2.54
CA ALA A 33 -2.38 19.93 -3.85
C ALA A 33 -0.87 19.98 -4.20
N ALA A 34 -0.05 20.44 -3.24
CA ALA A 34 1.40 20.47 -3.39
C ALA A 34 2.00 19.06 -3.58
N HIS A 35 1.50 18.05 -2.86
CA HIS A 35 1.93 16.66 -3.05
C HIS A 35 1.53 16.12 -4.42
N LEU A 36 0.31 16.39 -4.89
CA LEU A 36 -0.14 15.99 -6.23
C LEU A 36 0.76 16.58 -7.33
N GLU A 37 1.12 17.86 -7.19
CA GLU A 37 2.07 18.52 -8.10
C GLU A 37 3.48 17.92 -8.00
N ALA A 38 3.99 17.67 -6.79
CA ALA A 38 5.31 17.09 -6.58
C ALA A 38 5.39 15.68 -7.18
N VAL A 39 4.37 14.84 -6.95
CA VAL A 39 4.25 13.51 -7.54
C VAL A 39 4.16 13.59 -9.06
N GLN A 40 3.44 14.58 -9.60
CA GLN A 40 3.40 14.80 -11.05
C GLN A 40 4.77 15.16 -11.62
N LYS A 41 5.49 16.10 -10.99
CA LYS A 41 6.77 16.62 -11.47
C LYS A 41 7.94 15.65 -11.25
N ARG A 42 8.05 15.05 -10.06
CA ARG A 42 9.19 14.22 -9.63
C ARG A 42 8.93 12.71 -9.67
N GLY A 43 7.69 12.29 -9.47
CA GLY A 43 7.31 10.87 -9.49
C GLY A 43 7.52 10.11 -8.20
N GLU A 44 7.96 10.84 -7.19
CA GLU A 44 8.04 10.36 -5.82
C GLU A 44 6.63 10.27 -5.28
N MET A 45 6.19 9.04 -4.97
CA MET A 45 4.93 8.79 -4.27
C MET A 45 5.03 9.33 -2.84
N VAL A 46 4.00 10.03 -2.39
CA VAL A 46 3.95 10.61 -1.04
C VAL A 46 3.02 9.77 -0.17
N VAL A 47 3.46 9.43 1.04
CA VAL A 47 2.69 8.70 2.05
C VAL A 47 2.79 9.46 3.36
N ARG A 48 1.66 9.82 3.97
CA ARG A 48 1.63 10.60 5.21
C ARG A 48 0.42 10.30 6.07
N VAL A 49 0.49 10.68 7.35
CA VAL A 49 -0.68 10.72 8.22
C VAL A 49 -1.60 11.85 7.77
N LEU A 50 -2.91 11.60 7.81
CA LEU A 50 -3.95 12.57 7.52
C LEU A 50 -4.82 12.74 8.77
N ASP A 51 -5.14 13.99 9.13
CA ASP A 51 -6.24 14.22 10.05
C ASP A 51 -7.55 14.05 9.28
N PRO A 52 -8.44 13.10 9.64
CA PRO A 52 -9.70 12.92 8.92
C PRO A 52 -10.60 14.17 8.97
N ARG A 53 -10.39 15.11 9.89
CA ARG A 53 -11.14 16.37 9.95
C ARG A 53 -10.85 17.29 8.76
N CYS A 54 -9.72 17.11 8.08
CA CYS A 54 -9.35 17.81 6.85
C CYS A 54 -10.23 17.42 5.65
N LEU A 55 -10.91 16.27 5.71
CA LEU A 55 -11.84 15.81 4.66
C LEU A 55 -13.27 16.32 4.89
N GLY A 56 -13.40 17.49 5.52
CA GLY A 56 -14.69 18.12 5.82
C GLY A 56 -15.63 17.25 6.67
N ARG A 57 -16.93 17.41 6.41
CA ARG A 57 -17.99 16.73 7.18
C ARG A 57 -17.95 15.21 7.00
N ALA A 58 -17.62 14.73 5.81
CA ALA A 58 -17.55 13.29 5.51
C ALA A 58 -16.39 12.64 6.28
N GLY A 59 -15.24 13.31 6.31
CA GLY A 59 -14.09 12.91 7.10
C GLY A 59 -14.36 12.83 8.60
N ALA A 60 -15.00 13.86 9.16
CA ALA A 60 -15.37 13.87 10.58
C ALA A 60 -16.34 12.72 10.95
N GLN A 61 -17.27 12.38 10.05
CA GLN A 61 -18.17 11.23 10.24
C GLN A 61 -17.41 9.91 10.19
N ALA A 62 -16.50 9.76 9.22
CA ALA A 62 -15.66 8.57 9.12
C ALA A 62 -14.75 8.42 10.35
N ALA A 63 -14.17 9.51 10.85
CA ALA A 63 -13.40 9.51 12.09
C ALA A 63 -14.21 8.98 13.26
N ARG A 64 -15.48 9.42 13.40
CA ARG A 64 -16.38 8.90 14.44
C ARG A 64 -16.72 7.43 14.24
N ARG A 65 -16.97 7.01 12.99
CA ARG A 65 -17.28 5.62 12.62
C ARG A 65 -16.12 4.68 12.95
N TYR A 66 -14.89 5.12 12.73
CA TYR A 66 -13.68 4.33 12.96
C TYR A 66 -12.91 4.70 14.23
N ALA A 67 -13.44 5.57 15.09
CA ALA A 67 -12.77 5.97 16.34
C ALA A 67 -12.57 4.80 17.33
N GLN A 68 -13.32 3.72 17.16
CA GLN A 68 -13.29 2.56 18.03
C GLN A 68 -12.11 1.65 17.67
N GLY A 69 -10.94 1.91 18.24
CA GLY A 69 -9.85 0.94 18.31
C GLY A 69 -8.54 1.31 17.62
N GLY A 70 -8.06 2.55 17.77
CA GLY A 70 -6.70 2.93 17.33
C GLY A 70 -6.56 3.01 15.81
N THR A 71 -7.60 3.46 15.12
CA THR A 71 -7.56 3.68 13.67
C THR A 71 -6.72 4.90 13.33
N ALA A 72 -5.82 4.74 12.37
CA ALA A 72 -5.06 5.81 11.75
C ALA A 72 -5.61 6.10 10.35
N PHE A 73 -5.52 7.36 9.94
CA PHE A 73 -5.82 7.76 8.56
C PHE A 73 -4.51 8.08 7.85
N VAL A 74 -4.28 7.40 6.72
CA VAL A 74 -3.06 7.54 5.93
C VAL A 74 -3.45 8.04 4.54
N GLU A 75 -2.88 9.16 4.13
CA GLU A 75 -3.00 9.66 2.76
C GLU A 75 -1.83 9.17 1.91
N ILE A 76 -2.13 8.60 0.75
CA ILE A 76 -1.17 8.22 -0.27
C ILE A 76 -1.48 9.00 -1.54
N VAL A 77 -0.49 9.69 -2.07
CA VAL A 77 -0.58 10.41 -3.35
C VAL A 77 0.39 9.77 -4.33
N LYS A 78 -0.14 9.27 -5.45
CA LYS A 78 0.61 8.51 -6.45
C LYS A 78 0.39 8.99 -7.88
N ARG A 79 1.28 8.60 -8.78
CA ARG A 79 1.07 8.76 -10.22
C ARG A 79 0.01 7.77 -10.73
N PRO A 80 -0.75 8.12 -11.78
CA PRO A 80 -1.58 7.16 -12.49
C PRO A 80 -0.73 5.96 -12.95
N GLY A 81 -1.19 4.74 -12.68
CA GLY A 81 -0.46 3.50 -13.02
C GLY A 81 0.74 3.15 -12.12
N GLN A 82 1.08 3.98 -11.14
CA GLN A 82 2.14 3.64 -10.17
C GLN A 82 1.65 2.59 -9.17
N THR A 83 2.45 1.56 -8.95
CA THR A 83 2.17 0.52 -7.95
C THR A 83 2.45 1.04 -6.55
N LEU A 84 1.59 0.68 -5.59
CA LEU A 84 1.74 1.10 -4.19
C LEU A 84 2.84 0.33 -3.44
N GLY A 85 3.17 -0.88 -3.91
CA GLY A 85 4.00 -1.81 -3.14
C GLY A 85 3.26 -2.38 -1.91
N LEU A 86 1.93 -2.30 -1.89
CA LEU A 86 1.08 -2.88 -0.85
C LEU A 86 0.42 -4.15 -1.37
N TYR A 87 0.51 -5.22 -0.60
CA TYR A 87 -0.18 -6.47 -0.86
C TYR A 87 -1.26 -6.67 0.20
N ILE A 88 -2.47 -6.97 -0.26
CA ILE A 88 -3.63 -7.19 0.60
C ILE A 88 -4.11 -8.63 0.46
N ARG A 89 -4.87 -9.08 1.45
CA ARG A 89 -5.55 -10.38 1.47
C ARG A 89 -6.88 -10.27 2.20
N GLU A 90 -7.77 -11.20 1.92
CA GLU A 90 -9.02 -11.37 2.65
C GLU A 90 -8.76 -12.16 3.94
N GLY A 91 -9.37 -11.72 5.03
CA GLY A 91 -9.26 -12.32 6.35
C GLY A 91 -7.88 -12.13 7.02
N ASP A 92 -7.85 -12.33 8.33
CA ASP A 92 -6.63 -12.28 9.15
C ASP A 92 -5.82 -13.58 9.07
N GLY A 93 -6.34 -14.60 8.38
CA GLY A 93 -5.64 -15.87 8.09
C GLY A 93 -5.47 -16.77 9.32
N VAL A 94 -6.03 -16.38 10.46
CA VAL A 94 -5.99 -17.15 11.70
C VAL A 94 -7.39 -17.37 12.26
N ARG A 95 -8.19 -16.31 12.40
CA ARG A 95 -9.47 -16.34 13.13
C ARG A 95 -10.64 -15.73 12.36
N THR A 96 -10.37 -14.74 11.51
CA THR A 96 -11.41 -14.03 10.77
C THR A 96 -11.20 -14.24 9.28
N GLN A 97 -12.24 -14.73 8.60
CA GLN A 97 -12.25 -14.89 7.14
C GLN A 97 -12.69 -13.60 6.42
N GLU A 98 -13.36 -12.70 7.13
CA GLU A 98 -13.84 -11.42 6.61
C GLU A 98 -12.85 -10.28 6.86
N GLY A 99 -12.96 -9.21 6.07
CA GLY A 99 -12.11 -8.01 6.17
C GLY A 99 -10.86 -8.06 5.30
N VAL A 100 -10.22 -6.90 5.14
CA VAL A 100 -9.06 -6.72 4.26
C VAL A 100 -7.83 -6.40 5.08
N PHE A 101 -6.77 -7.17 4.91
CA PHE A 101 -5.55 -7.06 5.71
C PHE A 101 -4.31 -6.90 4.85
N ILE A 102 -3.32 -6.15 5.34
CA ILE A 102 -2.02 -6.03 4.70
C ILE A 102 -1.24 -7.33 4.91
N SER A 103 -0.96 -8.05 3.82
CA SER A 103 -0.23 -9.32 3.83
C SER A 103 1.27 -9.14 3.67
N ARG A 104 1.69 -8.11 2.91
CA ARG A 104 3.09 -7.81 2.63
C ARG A 104 3.24 -6.34 2.21
N ILE A 105 4.43 -5.80 2.45
CA ILE A 105 4.86 -4.51 1.93
C ILE A 105 6.13 -4.74 1.12
N ALA A 106 6.17 -4.23 -0.11
CA ALA A 106 7.33 -4.29 -0.97
C ALA A 106 8.47 -3.46 -0.35
N LEU A 107 9.66 -4.07 -0.26
CA LEU A 107 10.87 -3.37 0.16
C LEU A 107 11.13 -2.17 -0.77
N GLU A 108 11.66 -1.09 -0.21
CA GLU A 108 12.01 0.15 -0.93
C GLU A 108 10.82 0.88 -1.57
N SER A 109 9.57 0.46 -1.28
CA SER A 109 8.39 1.23 -1.66
C SER A 109 8.23 2.47 -0.78
N ALA A 110 7.57 3.52 -1.29
CA ALA A 110 7.32 4.71 -0.46
C ALA A 110 6.47 4.39 0.79
N VAL A 111 5.62 3.35 0.70
CA VAL A 111 4.89 2.83 1.85
C VAL A 111 5.82 2.21 2.88
N TYR A 112 6.78 1.39 2.44
CA TYR A 112 7.81 0.83 3.31
C TYR A 112 8.62 1.92 4.04
N HIS A 113 9.08 2.93 3.30
CA HIS A 113 9.85 4.03 3.87
C HIS A 113 9.04 4.90 4.83
N SER A 114 7.72 5.03 4.63
CA SER A 114 6.86 5.80 5.54
C SER A 114 6.74 5.16 6.93
N GLY A 115 6.81 3.82 7.01
CA GLY A 115 6.58 3.07 8.24
C GLY A 115 5.18 3.23 8.87
N LEU A 116 4.26 3.90 8.18
CA LEU A 116 2.91 4.20 8.67
C LEU A 116 1.95 3.02 8.54
N LEU A 117 2.23 2.13 7.60
CA LEU A 117 1.47 0.91 7.36
C LEU A 117 2.36 -0.29 7.66
N ARG A 118 1.80 -1.32 8.27
CA ARG A 118 2.51 -2.54 8.66
C ARG A 118 1.76 -3.78 8.21
N VAL A 119 2.51 -4.86 8.04
CA VAL A 119 1.93 -6.18 7.79
C VAL A 119 1.07 -6.57 8.99
N GLY A 120 -0.17 -6.99 8.72
CA GLY A 120 -1.17 -7.33 9.72
C GLY A 120 -2.13 -6.20 10.07
N ASP A 121 -1.91 -4.97 9.59
CA ASP A 121 -2.91 -3.91 9.72
C ASP A 121 -4.15 -4.23 8.88
N GLU A 122 -5.32 -3.84 9.41
CA GLU A 122 -6.61 -4.04 8.76
C GLU A 122 -7.05 -2.75 8.07
N ILE A 123 -7.43 -2.84 6.80
CA ILE A 123 -7.95 -1.72 6.02
C ILE A 123 -9.46 -1.70 6.19
N LEU A 124 -9.96 -0.68 6.88
CA LEU A 124 -11.38 -0.50 7.16
C LEU A 124 -12.08 0.25 6.02
N ALA A 125 -11.42 1.27 5.45
CA ALA A 125 -11.98 2.09 4.39
C ALA A 125 -10.93 2.65 3.43
N VAL A 126 -11.35 2.90 2.19
CA VAL A 126 -10.57 3.58 1.14
C VAL A 126 -11.39 4.76 0.62
N ASN A 127 -10.84 5.97 0.65
CA ASN A 127 -11.53 7.21 0.27
C ASN A 127 -12.90 7.34 0.94
N LEU A 128 -12.96 7.01 2.24
CA LEU A 128 -14.17 7.01 3.07
C LEU A 128 -15.24 5.97 2.69
N VAL A 129 -14.95 5.08 1.73
CA VAL A 129 -15.79 3.92 1.39
C VAL A 129 -15.39 2.74 2.26
N ASP A 130 -16.35 2.14 2.95
CA ASP A 130 -16.14 0.94 3.77
C ASP A 130 -15.84 -0.26 2.87
N VAL A 131 -14.70 -0.92 3.09
CA VAL A 131 -14.22 -2.02 2.23
C VAL A 131 -14.23 -3.39 2.92
N ARG A 132 -14.68 -3.45 4.19
CA ARG A 132 -14.57 -4.68 5.00
C ARG A 132 -15.39 -5.85 4.47
N ASN A 133 -16.50 -5.54 3.79
CA ASN A 133 -17.42 -6.51 3.21
C ASN A 133 -17.38 -6.50 1.67
N MET A 134 -16.36 -5.89 1.08
CA MET A 134 -16.15 -5.88 -0.38
C MET A 134 -15.26 -7.05 -0.80
N SER A 135 -15.42 -7.49 -2.05
CA SER A 135 -14.53 -8.51 -2.62
C SER A 135 -13.11 -7.96 -2.76
N LEU A 136 -12.12 -8.85 -2.70
CA LEU A 136 -10.71 -8.45 -2.80
C LEU A 136 -10.43 -7.72 -4.13
N ASP A 137 -10.98 -8.22 -5.24
CA ASP A 137 -10.86 -7.61 -6.56
C ASP A 137 -11.40 -6.17 -6.58
N ASP A 138 -12.55 -5.93 -5.96
CA ASP A 138 -13.15 -4.59 -5.89
C ASP A 138 -12.26 -3.62 -5.12
N VAL A 139 -11.68 -4.09 -4.02
CA VAL A 139 -10.81 -3.29 -3.18
C VAL A 139 -9.52 -2.94 -3.91
N VAL A 140 -8.94 -3.88 -4.67
CA VAL A 140 -7.79 -3.62 -5.54
C VAL A 140 -8.13 -2.56 -6.58
N ILE A 141 -9.32 -2.62 -7.19
CA ILE A 141 -9.78 -1.63 -8.17
C ILE A 141 -9.90 -0.25 -7.52
N ILE A 142 -10.59 -0.16 -6.37
CA ILE A 142 -10.81 1.08 -5.62
C ILE A 142 -9.49 1.70 -5.13
N MET A 143 -8.46 0.90 -4.85
CA MET A 143 -7.13 1.40 -4.51
C MET A 143 -6.29 1.80 -5.74
N SER A 144 -6.53 1.18 -6.90
CA SER A 144 -5.70 1.37 -8.08
C SER A 144 -6.08 2.60 -8.90
N ILE A 145 -7.37 2.92 -8.98
CA ILE A 145 -7.90 4.02 -9.80
C ILE A 145 -7.50 5.41 -9.25
N PRO A 146 -7.69 5.72 -7.95
CA PRO A 146 -7.48 7.06 -7.44
C PRO A 146 -6.01 7.50 -7.50
N ARG A 147 -5.78 8.80 -7.74
CA ARG A 147 -4.45 9.41 -7.54
C ARG A 147 -4.20 9.73 -6.09
N ARG A 148 -5.26 10.06 -5.36
CA ARG A 148 -5.25 10.34 -3.94
C ARG A 148 -6.03 9.24 -3.24
N LEU A 149 -5.34 8.50 -2.37
CA LEU A 149 -5.92 7.47 -1.53
C LEU A 149 -5.91 7.93 -0.09
N VAL A 150 -7.03 7.77 0.59
CA VAL A 150 -7.18 7.94 2.03
C VAL A 150 -7.55 6.58 2.60
N LEU A 151 -6.62 5.97 3.30
CA LEU A 151 -6.82 4.68 3.95
C LEU A 151 -7.16 4.91 5.42
N ALA A 152 -8.28 4.35 5.88
CA ALA A 152 -8.55 4.19 7.30
C ALA A 152 -8.08 2.80 7.71
N VAL A 153 -7.01 2.74 8.52
CA VAL A 153 -6.38 1.48 8.91
C VAL A 153 -6.43 1.29 10.42
N ARG A 154 -6.78 0.09 10.85
CA ARG A 154 -6.70 -0.31 12.26
C ARG A 154 -5.41 -1.08 12.46
N SER A 155 -4.54 -0.54 13.29
CA SER A 155 -3.36 -1.29 13.69
C SER A 155 -3.78 -2.36 14.67
N LYS A 156 -3.45 -3.63 14.36
CA LYS A 156 -3.65 -4.73 15.30
C LYS A 156 -2.70 -4.44 16.46
N GLY A 157 -3.29 -3.97 17.57
CA GLY A 157 -2.64 -3.24 18.65
C GLY A 157 -1.17 -3.58 18.86
N ALA A 158 -0.35 -2.53 18.90
CA ALA A 158 0.97 -2.61 19.50
C ALA A 158 0.88 -3.37 20.82
N GLY A 159 1.54 -4.51 20.90
CA GLY A 159 2.18 -4.92 22.14
C GLY A 159 3.25 -3.88 22.48
N GLY A 160 2.83 -2.71 22.98
CA GLY A 160 3.65 -1.66 23.59
C GLY A 160 4.81 -1.08 22.76
N PRO A 161 5.45 0.00 23.27
CA PRO A 161 6.73 0.47 22.79
C PRO A 161 7.83 -0.50 23.27
N GLY A 162 7.93 -1.65 22.63
CA GLY A 162 8.96 -2.66 22.90
C GLY A 162 10.23 -2.35 22.13
N GLY A 163 10.95 -1.30 22.52
CA GLY A 163 12.39 -1.26 22.32
C GLY A 163 13.02 -2.46 23.03
N ARG A 164 13.08 -3.60 22.36
CA ARG A 164 14.15 -4.57 22.55
C ARG A 164 15.18 -4.10 21.50
N SER A 165 16.24 -3.36 21.81
CA SER A 165 17.21 -3.68 22.88
C SER A 165 17.26 -5.18 23.16
N GLY A 166 17.21 -5.99 22.09
CA GLY A 166 18.03 -7.18 22.05
C GLY A 166 19.44 -6.62 21.98
N ALA A 167 20.15 -6.66 23.11
CA ALA A 167 21.59 -6.57 23.10
C ALA A 167 22.09 -7.58 22.05
N LEU A 168 22.47 -7.08 20.88
CA LEU A 168 23.46 -7.77 20.08
C LEU A 168 24.72 -7.79 20.95
N PRO A 169 25.41 -8.93 21.11
CA PRO A 169 26.75 -8.89 21.68
C PRO A 169 27.56 -7.86 20.85
N PRO A 170 28.45 -7.07 21.49
CA PRO A 170 29.21 -6.06 20.76
C PRO A 170 29.98 -6.75 19.64
N VAL A 171 29.53 -6.52 18.41
CA VAL A 171 30.26 -6.91 17.21
C VAL A 171 31.53 -6.07 17.19
N PRO A 172 32.74 -6.69 17.14
CA PRO A 172 33.97 -5.94 16.99
C PRO A 172 33.93 -5.14 15.67
N PRO A 173 34.61 -3.98 15.57
CA PRO A 173 34.55 -3.15 14.38
C PRO A 173 35.09 -3.93 13.17
N MET A 174 34.19 -4.38 12.30
CA MET A 174 34.52 -4.98 11.02
C MET A 174 34.98 -3.88 10.05
N ALA A 175 36.19 -4.07 9.52
CA ALA A 175 36.82 -3.28 8.47
C ALA A 175 35.90 -3.14 7.24
N PRO A 176 36.09 -2.10 6.39
CA PRO A 176 35.23 -1.84 5.24
C PRO A 176 35.28 -3.00 4.23
N GLU A 177 34.17 -3.76 4.14
CA GLU A 177 34.03 -4.87 3.22
C GLU A 177 33.78 -4.36 1.79
N ARG A 178 34.74 -4.63 0.90
CA ARG A 178 34.70 -4.32 -0.53
C ARG A 178 33.48 -5.00 -1.17
N GLN A 179 32.70 -4.21 -1.91
CA GLN A 179 31.60 -4.68 -2.77
C GLN A 179 32.07 -5.88 -3.61
N ARG A 180 31.45 -7.05 -3.39
CA ARG A 180 31.67 -8.20 -4.26
C ARG A 180 30.83 -7.99 -5.53
N PRO A 181 31.41 -8.07 -6.73
CA PRO A 181 30.66 -7.91 -7.97
C PRO A 181 29.68 -9.07 -8.17
N PRO A 182 28.60 -8.88 -8.95
CA PRO A 182 27.55 -9.86 -9.14
C PRO A 182 28.07 -11.12 -9.86
N VAL A 183 27.67 -12.28 -9.35
CA VAL A 183 28.03 -13.60 -9.90
C VAL A 183 27.23 -13.84 -11.19
N VAL A 184 27.92 -13.96 -12.32
CA VAL A 184 27.33 -14.37 -13.60
C VAL A 184 27.31 -15.91 -13.66
N ILE A 185 26.12 -16.50 -13.66
CA ILE A 185 25.93 -17.94 -13.87
C ILE A 185 26.07 -18.23 -15.37
N VAL A 186 27.26 -18.67 -15.79
CA VAL A 186 27.49 -19.17 -17.16
C VAL A 186 27.00 -20.61 -17.25
N LYS A 187 25.89 -20.82 -17.95
CA LYS A 187 25.37 -22.16 -18.26
C LYS A 187 26.30 -22.82 -19.29
N ARG A 188 27.13 -23.79 -18.88
CA ARG A 188 28.02 -24.54 -19.78
C ARG A 188 27.19 -25.35 -20.79
N GLY A 189 27.54 -25.18 -22.06
CA GLY A 189 26.93 -25.83 -23.22
C GLY A 189 27.14 -27.35 -23.26
N VAL A 190 26.19 -27.99 -23.93
CA VAL A 190 26.15 -29.41 -24.27
C VAL A 190 27.37 -29.81 -25.12
N GLN A 191 28.03 -30.89 -24.71
CA GLN A 191 29.21 -31.46 -25.37
C GLN A 191 28.78 -32.43 -26.48
N VAL A 192 29.03 -32.08 -27.73
CA VAL A 192 28.84 -33.00 -28.88
C VAL A 192 30.14 -33.78 -29.07
N ARG A 193 30.02 -35.11 -29.02
CA ARG A 193 31.09 -36.09 -29.18
C ARG A 193 31.68 -36.05 -30.59
N GLY A 194 33.01 -35.97 -30.69
CA GLY A 194 33.77 -36.34 -31.88
C GLY A 194 34.87 -37.31 -31.48
N THR A 195 34.76 -38.55 -31.96
CA THR A 195 35.69 -39.66 -31.75
C THR A 195 36.76 -39.68 -32.85
N CYS A 196 38.04 -39.80 -32.49
CA CYS A 196 39.09 -40.40 -33.32
C CYS A 196 39.66 -41.58 -32.53
N PRO A 197 39.96 -42.74 -33.15
CA PRO A 197 41.32 -42.98 -33.70
C PRO A 197 41.34 -44.09 -34.80
N PRO A 198 42.48 -44.76 -35.08
CA PRO A 198 43.84 -44.28 -35.35
C PRO A 198 44.16 -44.21 -36.87
#